data_AF-A0A5C6DGN1-F1
#
_entry.id   AF-A0A5C6DGN1-F1
#
_cell.length_a   1.000
_cell.length_b   1.000
_cell.length_c   1.000
_cell.angle_alpha   90.00
_cell.angle_beta   90.00
_cell.angle_gamma   90.00
#
_symmetry.space_group_name_H-M   'P 1'
#
loop_
_entity.id
_entity.type
_entity.pdbx_description
1 polymer ?
#
loop_
_entity_poly.entity_id
_entity_poly.type
_entity_poly.pdbx_seq_one_letter_code
_entity_poly.pdbx_strand_id
1 'polypeptide(L)'
;MEKQRPTHEIQIGKIRAAIWANKSKDHDLWFNLTLSRFYQEGGKWQSSPSFGRDDLPVVNKVIDMAYGWILRREAKINAVKNDSAQQGGAIR
;
A
#
# COMPACT_ATOMS: atom_id res chain seq x y z
N MET A 1 -17.51 13.04 -6.37
CA MET A 1 -16.62 12.49 -5.33
C MET A 1 -15.39 11.95 -6.02
N GLU A 2 -14.21 12.45 -5.66
CA GLU A 2 -12.96 12.03 -6.28
C GLU A 2 -12.63 10.59 -5.83
N LYS A 3 -12.46 9.69 -6.79
CA LYS A 3 -12.12 8.29 -6.50
C LYS A 3 -10.69 8.29 -5.98
N GLN A 4 -10.52 8.04 -4.68
CA GLN A 4 -9.19 7.93 -4.08
C GLN A 4 -8.41 6.86 -4.87
N ARG A 5 -7.20 7.21 -5.31
CA ARG A 5 -6.30 6.26 -5.98
C ARG A 5 -5.37 5.65 -4.94
N PRO A 6 -5.02 4.37 -5.07
CA PRO A 6 -3.99 3.78 -4.24
C PRO A 6 -2.68 4.57 -4.41
N THR A 7 -1.97 4.73 -3.29
CA THR A 7 -0.68 5.43 -3.25
C THR A 7 0.43 4.60 -3.90
N HIS A 8 0.28 3.28 -3.90
CA HIS A 8 1.17 2.37 -4.60
C HIS A 8 0.42 1.10 -4.99
N GLU A 9 0.77 0.50 -6.12
CA GLU A 9 0.24 -0.79 -6.55
C GLU A 9 1.38 -1.71 -6.97
N ILE A 10 1.28 -2.97 -6.59
CA ILE A 10 2.18 -4.04 -7.00
C ILE A 10 1.32 -5.11 -7.67
N GLN A 11 1.69 -5.50 -8.88
CA GLN A 11 0.94 -6.50 -9.63
C GLN A 11 1.89 -7.52 -10.27
N ILE A 12 1.57 -8.80 -10.08
CA ILE A 12 2.23 -9.92 -10.73
C ILE A 12 1.14 -10.78 -11.38
N GLY A 13 1.13 -10.81 -12.71
CA GLY A 13 0.08 -11.48 -13.48
C GLY A 13 -1.30 -10.94 -13.12
N LYS A 14 -2.18 -11.83 -12.66
CA LYS A 14 -3.56 -11.50 -12.27
C LYS A 14 -3.67 -10.99 -10.82
N ILE A 15 -2.63 -11.10 -10.00
CA ILE A 15 -2.70 -10.74 -8.58
C ILE A 15 -2.14 -9.34 -8.37
N ARG A 16 -2.92 -8.49 -7.71
CA ARG A 16 -2.57 -7.10 -7.40
C ARG A 16 -2.77 -6.82 -5.92
N ALA A 17 -1.78 -6.17 -5.31
CA ALA A 17 -1.89 -5.47 -4.05
C ALA A 17 -1.95 -3.96 -4.30
N ALA A 18 -3.01 -3.33 -3.81
CA ALA A 18 -3.18 -1.87 -3.80
C ALA A 18 -2.96 -1.36 -2.37
N ILE A 19 -2.03 -0.41 -2.22
CA ILE A 19 -1.66 0.20 -0.95
C ILE A 19 -2.30 1.58 -0.85
N TRP A 20 -3.02 1.83 0.24
CA TRP A 20 -3.78 3.05 0.47
C TRP A 20 -3.19 3.81 1.66
N ALA A 21 -2.74 5.05 1.43
CA ALA A 21 -2.32 5.94 2.49
C ALA A 21 -3.54 6.58 3.17
N ASN A 22 -3.64 6.43 4.48
CA ASN A 22 -4.61 7.12 5.32
C ASN A 22 -3.89 8.13 6.21
N LYS A 23 -4.55 9.25 6.50
CA LYS A 23 -3.99 10.31 7.35
C LYS A 23 -4.99 10.68 8.44
N SER A 24 -4.54 10.79 9.69
CA SER A 24 -5.34 11.41 10.75
C SER A 24 -5.25 12.93 10.68
N LYS A 25 -6.10 13.62 11.45
CA LYS A 25 -6.00 15.08 11.65
C LYS A 25 -4.68 15.47 12.32
N ASP A 26 -4.11 14.57 13.12
CA ASP A 26 -2.87 14.77 13.89
C ASP A 26 -1.62 14.31 13.12
N HIS A 27 -1.69 14.22 11.79
CA HIS A 27 -0.58 13.85 10.90
C HIS A 27 -0.03 12.42 11.09
N ASP A 28 -0.81 11.50 11.66
CA ASP A 28 -0.46 10.09 11.64
C ASP A 28 -0.82 9.47 10.31
N LEU A 29 0.15 8.78 9.70
CA LEU A 29 0.07 8.18 8.39
C LEU A 29 0.19 6.67 8.55
N TRP A 30 -0.86 5.94 8.17
CA TRP A 30 -0.86 4.48 8.12
C TRP A 30 -1.30 3.98 6.75
N PHE A 31 -1.00 2.71 6.48
CA PHE A 31 -1.25 2.10 5.18
C PHE A 31 -2.22 0.93 5.30
N ASN A 32 -3.22 0.89 4.44
CA ASN A 32 -4.08 -0.28 4.25
C ASN A 32 -3.71 -0.99 2.95
N LEU A 33 -3.91 -2.31 2.92
CA LEU A 33 -3.70 -3.13 1.74
C LEU A 33 -5.04 -3.68 1.24
N THR A 34 -5.28 -3.63 -0.06
CA THR A 34 -6.34 -4.39 -0.73
C THR A 34 -5.71 -5.35 -1.72
N LEU A 35 -5.95 -6.64 -1.52
CA LEU A 35 -5.52 -7.67 -2.44
C LEU A 35 -6.66 -8.04 -3.40
N SER A 36 -6.34 -8.24 -4.67
CA SER A 36 -7.33 -8.58 -5.69
C SER A 36 -6.74 -9.48 -6.77
N ARG A 37 -7.59 -10.35 -7.34
CA ARG A 37 -7.31 -11.15 -8.52
C ARG A 37 -8.12 -10.65 -9.70
N PHE A 38 -7.47 -10.30 -10.80
CA PHE A 38 -8.12 -9.93 -12.05
C PHE A 38 -8.58 -11.15 -12.85
N TYR A 39 -9.77 -11.05 -13.41
CA TYR A 39 -10.31 -12.02 -14.34
C TYR A 39 -11.18 -11.31 -15.38
N GLN A 40 -11.48 -11.99 -16.48
CA GLN A 40 -12.35 -11.46 -17.52
C GLN A 40 -13.66 -12.24 -17.54
N GLU A 41 -14.77 -11.53 -17.63
CA GLU A 41 -16.12 -12.09 -17.70
C GLU A 41 -16.96 -11.21 -18.63
N GLY A 42 -17.61 -11.81 -19.63
CA GLY A 42 -18.41 -11.08 -20.61
C GLY A 42 -17.64 -9.98 -21.35
N GLY A 43 -16.35 -10.20 -21.62
CA GLY A 43 -15.47 -9.22 -22.26
C GLY A 43 -14.97 -8.10 -21.35
N LYS A 44 -15.42 -8.02 -20.08
CA LYS A 44 -15.03 -6.98 -19.12
C LYS A 44 -14.05 -7.53 -18.09
N TRP A 45 -13.06 -6.72 -17.74
CA TRP A 45 -12.17 -7.00 -16.63
C TRP A 45 -12.88 -6.75 -15.30
N GLN A 46 -12.78 -7.73 -14.41
CA GLN A 46 -13.29 -7.68 -13.05
C GLN A 46 -12.20 -8.08 -12.05
N SER A 47 -12.46 -7.84 -10.77
CA SER A 47 -11.56 -8.20 -9.68
C SER A 47 -12.29 -8.96 -8.60
N SER A 48 -11.67 -10.02 -8.07
CA SER A 48 -12.20 -10.82 -6.96
C SER A 48 -11.26 -10.78 -5.75
N PRO A 49 -11.77 -10.81 -4.52
CA PRO A 49 -10.98 -11.07 -3.32
C PRO A 49 -10.75 -12.58 -3.07
N SER A 50 -11.25 -13.45 -3.94
CA SER A 50 -11.08 -14.90 -3.82
C SER A 50 -9.87 -15.38 -4.64
N PHE A 51 -9.07 -16.26 -4.04
CA PHE A 51 -7.84 -16.80 -4.60
C PHE A 51 -7.91 -18.32 -4.65
N GLY A 52 -7.51 -18.90 -5.79
CA GLY A 52 -7.32 -20.34 -5.93
C GLY A 52 -5.96 -20.79 -5.42
N ARG A 53 -5.76 -22.11 -5.30
CA ARG A 53 -4.51 -22.73 -4.86
C ARG A 53 -3.28 -22.19 -5.60
N ASP A 54 -3.37 -22.06 -6.91
CA ASP A 54 -2.25 -21.67 -7.76
C ASP A 54 -1.97 -20.16 -7.74
N ASP A 55 -2.90 -19.36 -7.20
CA ASP A 55 -2.68 -17.93 -6.97
C ASP A 55 -1.82 -17.70 -5.72
N LEU A 56 -1.82 -18.63 -4.74
CA LEU A 56 -1.23 -18.44 -3.41
C LEU A 56 0.27 -18.10 -3.42
N PRO A 57 1.13 -18.72 -4.24
CA PRO A 57 2.54 -18.33 -4.29
C PRO A 57 2.74 -16.88 -4.75
N VAL A 58 1.92 -16.44 -5.71
CA VAL A 58 1.96 -15.06 -6.23
C VAL A 58 1.39 -14.09 -5.21
N VAL A 59 0.30 -14.46 -4.53
CA VAL A 59 -0.26 -13.70 -3.40
C VAL A 59 0.80 -13.44 -2.34
N ASN A 60 1.51 -14.49 -1.90
CA ASN A 60 2.60 -14.35 -0.93
C ASN A 60 3.66 -13.37 -1.44
N LYS A 61 4.14 -13.54 -2.67
CA LYS A 61 5.18 -12.68 -3.24
C LYS A 61 4.75 -11.20 -3.28
N VAL A 62 3.52 -10.94 -3.69
CA VAL A 62 2.97 -9.58 -3.77
C VAL A 62 2.79 -8.96 -2.38
N ILE A 63 2.35 -9.75 -1.39
CA ILE A 63 2.24 -9.31 0.01
C ILE A 63 3.61 -8.95 0.58
N ASP A 64 4.63 -9.80 0.38
CA ASP A 64 6.00 -9.55 0.85
C ASP A 64 6.57 -8.23 0.28
N MET A 65 6.37 -8.02 -1.03
CA MET A 65 6.79 -6.77 -1.69
C MET A 65 6.04 -5.54 -1.13
N ALA A 66 4.73 -5.67 -0.87
CA ALA A 66 3.93 -4.60 -0.30
C ALA A 66 4.37 -4.27 1.13
N TYR A 67 4.61 -5.30 1.95
CA TYR A 67 5.13 -5.14 3.30
C TYR A 67 6.47 -4.40 3.31
N GLY A 68 7.42 -4.84 2.47
CA GLY A 68 8.71 -4.17 2.35
C GLY A 68 8.59 -2.72 1.88
N TRP A 69 7.63 -2.41 0.99
CA TRP A 69 7.35 -1.03 0.59
C TRP A 69 6.82 -0.18 1.74
N ILE A 70 5.86 -0.71 2.52
CA ILE A 70 5.25 -0.02 3.67
C ILE A 70 6.33 0.30 4.71
N LEU A 71 7.13 -0.67 5.12
CA LEU A 71 8.20 -0.45 6.11
C LEU A 71 9.20 0.62 5.66
N ARG A 72 9.63 0.59 4.40
CA ARG A 72 10.53 1.62 3.85
C ARG A 72 9.87 2.99 3.86
N ARG A 73 8.56 3.06 3.65
CA ARG A 73 7.83 4.33 3.65
C ARG A 73 7.69 4.89 5.06
N GLU A 74 7.33 4.05 6.02
CA GLU A 74 7.24 4.40 7.45
C GLU A 74 8.59 4.85 8.01
N ALA A 75 9.67 4.13 7.71
CA ALA A 75 11.02 4.52 8.12
C ALA A 75 11.40 5.92 7.62
N LYS A 76 11.10 6.23 6.34
CA LYS A 76 11.34 7.58 5.79
C LYS A 76 10.49 8.65 6.46
N ILE A 77 9.23 8.37 6.77
CA ILE A 77 8.34 9.31 7.47
C ILE A 77 8.88 9.60 8.88
N ASN A 78 9.30 8.56 9.60
CA ASN A 78 9.83 8.70 10.95
C ASN A 78 11.17 9.47 10.97
N ALA A 79 12.05 9.23 10.00
CA ALA A 79 13.28 10.01 9.86
C ALA A 79 12.98 11.52 9.69
N VAL A 80 12.04 11.86 8.80
CA VAL A 80 11.64 13.26 8.58
C VAL A 80 11.02 13.88 9.85
N LYS A 81 10.16 13.14 10.58
CA LYS A 81 9.58 13.61 11.86
C LYS A 81 10.67 13.91 12.90
N ASN A 82 11.70 13.07 12.97
CA ASN A 82 12.82 13.25 13.90
C ASN A 82 13.68 14.47 13.55
N ASP A 83 13.99 14.67 12.27
CA ASP A 83 14.82 15.81 11.81
C ASP A 83 14.14 17.16 12.08
N SER A 84 12.82 17.22 11.87
CA SER A 84 12.03 18.44 12.12
C SER A 84 11.85 18.73 13.61
N ALA A 85 11.82 17.71 14.48
CA ALA A 85 11.85 17.90 15.93
C ALA A 85 13.20 18.46 16.43
N GLN A 86 14.32 18.10 15.80
CA GLN A 86 15.66 18.56 16.19
C GLN A 86 15.94 20.02 15.78
N GLN A 87 15.43 20.47 14.64
CA GLN A 87 15.64 21.86 14.17
C GLN A 87 14.77 22.90 14.90
N GLY A 88 13.61 22.51 15.43
CA GLY A 88 12.72 23.39 16.19
C GLY A 88 13.19 23.74 17.61
N GLY A 89 14.21 23.04 18.14
CA GLY A 89 14.75 23.28 19.48
C GLY A 89 15.89 24.31 19.57
N ALA A 90 16.36 24.84 18.43
CA ALA A 90 17.57 25.67 18.36
C ALA A 90 17.31 27.20 18.37
N ILE A 91 16.12 27.65 18.81
CA ILE A 91 15.86 29.06 19.10
C ILE A 91 15.68 29.21 20.62
N ARG A 92 16.79 29.38 21.32
CA ARG A 92 16.86 29.99 22.65
C ARG A 92 17.94 31.07 22.61
#